data_AF-A0A5M7BVL1-F1
#
_entry.id   AF-A0A5M7BVL1-F1
#
_cell.length_a   1.000
_cell.length_b   1.000
_cell.length_c   1.000
_cell.angle_alpha   90.00
_cell.angle_beta   90.00
_cell.angle_gamma   90.00
#
_symmetry.space_group_name_H-M   'P 1'
#
loop_
_entity.id
_entity.type
_entity.pdbx_description
1 polymer ?
#
loop_
_entity_poly.entity_id
_entity_poly.type
_entity_poly.pdbx_seq_one_letter_code
_entity_poly.pdbx_strand_id
1 'polypeptide(L)'
;MNDRAPTSVPPNRTSGDRDATQPQETPTTQDNTPNATTTENRGEAGIARLVAFSSDPRGGNPAGVVLDAVGLTDAEMLAIAADLGYSETAFLFPRGDREHDIRFFSPKAEVTFCGHATIATAVALAERDGAGRFELHTQAGPVPVDTQVDDSGRHTATLTSVPTSIREVEPAVLDEALAALGWSRDDLDPALPPRIAFGGNDHLVLAVSTRDKLAALSYDFDRLGKLMSDQGWTTLQLVWRESPVLFHARDPFPPGGVVEDAATGAAAAAFGGYLKHLGLITPPTTFRIHQGDDMGRPSVLDVEVAPDHDRIRVTGTATRIP
;
A
#
# COMPACT_ATOMS: atom_id res chain seq x y z
N MET A 1 -40.54 45.74 47.32
CA MET A 1 -40.51 46.98 46.51
C MET A 1 -40.58 46.55 45.06
N ASN A 2 -41.56 47.08 44.32
CA ASN A 2 -42.00 46.70 42.96
C ASN A 2 -42.50 45.23 42.90
N ASP A 3 -43.74 44.90 42.55
CA ASP A 3 -44.66 45.30 41.46
C ASP A 3 -44.10 44.93 40.06
N ARG A 4 -44.82 44.24 39.16
CA ARG A 4 -46.26 43.83 39.16
C ARG A 4 -46.51 42.60 38.25
N ALA A 5 -47.72 42.03 38.29
CA ALA A 5 -48.18 40.91 37.45
C ALA A 5 -49.27 41.36 36.40
N PRO A 6 -50.20 40.54 35.86
CA PRO A 6 -50.10 40.11 34.44
C PRO A 6 -51.35 40.37 33.54
N THR A 7 -51.22 39.97 32.26
CA THR A 7 -52.23 39.64 31.20
C THR A 7 -53.74 39.87 31.41
N SER A 8 -54.43 40.57 30.47
CA SER A 8 -55.40 39.97 29.48
C SER A 8 -56.36 40.97 28.74
N VAL A 9 -56.32 40.99 27.39
CA VAL A 9 -57.36 40.69 26.35
C VAL A 9 -58.88 40.87 26.69
N PRO A 10 -59.85 41.21 25.78
CA PRO A 10 -59.88 41.50 24.31
C PRO A 10 -60.38 42.97 24.03
N PRO A 11 -61.26 43.40 23.07
CA PRO A 11 -61.78 42.91 21.75
C PRO A 11 -61.49 43.94 20.58
N ASN A 12 -62.17 44.08 19.41
CA ASN A 12 -63.44 43.57 18.82
C ASN A 12 -63.44 43.62 17.24
N ARG A 13 -64.63 43.44 16.62
CA ARG A 13 -65.01 43.45 15.17
C ARG A 13 -64.89 44.84 14.50
N THR A 14 -64.74 44.99 13.17
CA THR A 14 -65.62 44.57 12.02
C THR A 14 -64.84 44.44 10.69
N SER A 15 -64.86 43.30 9.99
CA SER A 15 -65.76 42.89 8.87
C SER A 15 -65.60 43.58 7.50
N GLY A 16 -65.31 42.81 6.45
CA GLY A 16 -65.42 43.23 5.04
C GLY A 16 -64.81 42.22 4.05
N ASP A 17 -65.64 41.60 3.20
CA ASP A 17 -65.20 40.74 2.09
C ASP A 17 -64.50 41.53 0.98
N ARG A 18 -63.61 40.86 0.21
CA ARG A 18 -63.73 40.75 -1.26
C ARG A 18 -63.13 39.43 -1.78
N ASP A 19 -63.83 38.84 -2.73
CA ASP A 19 -63.39 37.72 -3.56
C ASP A 19 -62.47 38.22 -4.70
N ALA A 20 -61.46 37.42 -5.08
CA ALA A 20 -60.54 37.68 -6.18
C ALA A 20 -59.77 36.40 -6.58
N THR A 21 -60.28 35.68 -7.58
CA THR A 21 -59.61 34.51 -8.16
C THR A 21 -58.28 34.87 -8.83
N GLN A 22 -57.23 34.10 -8.52
CA GLN A 22 -55.97 34.09 -9.27
C GLN A 22 -55.96 32.90 -10.25
N PRO A 23 -55.37 33.05 -11.45
CA PRO A 23 -55.26 31.95 -12.41
C PRO A 23 -54.25 30.90 -11.93
N GLN A 24 -54.52 29.63 -12.25
CA GLN A 24 -53.58 28.54 -11.98
C GLN A 24 -52.46 28.53 -13.01
N GLU A 25 -51.21 28.68 -12.57
CA GLU A 25 -50.05 28.33 -13.39
C GLU A 25 -49.83 26.82 -13.35
N THR A 26 -49.67 26.20 -14.53
CA THR A 26 -49.37 24.77 -14.65
C THR A 26 -47.94 24.48 -14.18
N PRO A 27 -47.70 23.49 -13.29
CA PRO A 27 -46.36 23.14 -12.87
C PRO A 27 -45.57 22.53 -14.03
N THR A 28 -44.56 23.25 -14.50
CA THR A 28 -43.54 22.69 -15.39
C THR A 28 -42.75 21.63 -14.63
N THR A 29 -42.72 20.40 -15.17
CA THR A 29 -41.88 19.33 -14.65
C THR A 29 -40.41 19.72 -14.77
N GLN A 30 -39.75 19.99 -13.65
CA GLN A 30 -38.29 20.04 -13.60
C GLN A 30 -37.76 18.63 -13.83
N ASP A 31 -37.14 18.42 -14.99
CA ASP A 31 -36.51 17.17 -15.38
C ASP A 31 -35.18 17.02 -14.63
N ASN A 32 -35.25 16.45 -13.43
CA ASN A 32 -34.09 16.21 -12.54
C ASN A 32 -33.21 15.07 -13.08
N THR A 33 -32.60 15.29 -14.24
CA THR A 33 -31.45 14.53 -14.71
C THR A 33 -30.21 14.99 -13.94
N PRO A 34 -29.51 14.11 -13.19
CA PRO A 34 -28.29 14.49 -12.48
C PRO A 34 -27.20 14.85 -13.48
N ASN A 35 -26.52 15.98 -13.23
CA ASN A 35 -25.60 16.58 -14.19
C ASN A 35 -24.25 15.82 -14.22
N ALA A 36 -24.15 14.84 -15.13
CA ALA A 36 -23.02 13.91 -15.23
C ALA A 36 -21.64 14.60 -15.37
N THR A 37 -21.60 15.81 -15.93
CA THR A 37 -20.40 16.62 -16.18
C THR A 37 -19.62 17.04 -14.91
N THR A 38 -20.13 16.72 -13.72
CA THR A 38 -19.53 17.14 -12.44
C THR A 38 -18.55 16.12 -11.86
N THR A 39 -18.67 14.83 -12.23
CA THR A 39 -17.82 13.74 -11.70
C THR A 39 -16.55 13.57 -12.51
N GLU A 40 -16.66 13.52 -13.85
CA GLU A 40 -15.53 13.30 -14.77
C GLU A 40 -14.39 14.32 -14.55
N ASN A 41 -14.74 15.60 -14.37
CA ASN A 41 -13.77 16.69 -14.16
C ASN A 41 -13.06 16.68 -12.79
N ARG A 42 -13.50 15.83 -11.84
CA ARG A 42 -12.74 15.56 -10.60
C ARG A 42 -11.78 14.38 -10.74
N GLY A 43 -11.99 13.51 -11.73
CA GLY A 43 -11.26 12.24 -11.88
C GLY A 43 -9.74 12.40 -11.93
N GLU A 44 -9.22 13.32 -12.75
CA GLU A 44 -7.76 13.48 -12.89
C GLU A 44 -7.12 14.50 -11.94
N ALA A 45 -7.86 15.55 -11.56
CA ALA A 45 -7.29 16.73 -10.90
C ALA A 45 -6.81 16.48 -9.45
N GLY A 46 -7.09 15.31 -8.86
CA GLY A 46 -6.69 14.92 -7.50
C GLY A 46 -5.78 13.69 -7.40
N ILE A 47 -5.40 13.06 -8.52
CA ILE A 47 -4.59 11.83 -8.51
C ILE A 47 -3.11 12.16 -8.65
N ALA A 48 -2.32 11.89 -7.60
CA ALA A 48 -0.88 11.77 -7.73
C ALA A 48 -0.53 10.34 -8.21
N ARG A 49 0.25 10.24 -9.29
CA ARG A 49 0.77 8.98 -9.84
C ARG A 49 2.24 8.89 -9.43
N LEU A 50 2.64 7.86 -8.69
CA LEU A 50 4.01 7.70 -8.19
C LEU A 50 4.55 6.29 -8.44
N VAL A 51 5.88 6.14 -8.44
CA VAL A 51 6.55 4.87 -8.15
C VAL A 51 7.14 4.91 -6.75
N ALA A 52 6.86 3.89 -5.94
CA ALA A 52 7.48 3.69 -4.64
C ALA A 52 8.80 2.92 -4.75
N PHE A 53 9.66 3.06 -3.75
CA PHE A 53 10.99 2.43 -3.65
C PHE A 53 11.98 2.81 -4.76
N SER A 54 11.76 3.88 -5.53
CA SER A 54 12.73 4.34 -6.52
C SER A 54 12.75 5.86 -6.70
N SER A 55 13.94 6.40 -6.99
CA SER A 55 14.20 7.82 -7.30
C SER A 55 14.12 8.14 -8.80
N ASP A 56 13.75 7.15 -9.63
CA ASP A 56 13.57 7.27 -11.08
C ASP A 56 12.15 6.80 -11.42
N PRO A 57 11.33 7.59 -12.15
CA PRO A 57 9.94 7.22 -12.47
C PRO A 57 9.81 5.96 -13.35
N ARG A 58 10.92 5.46 -13.92
CA ARG A 58 10.97 4.19 -14.66
C ARG A 58 11.19 2.97 -13.76
N GLY A 59 11.79 3.18 -12.59
CA GLY A 59 12.00 2.15 -11.56
C GLY A 59 10.79 1.97 -10.65
N GLY A 60 10.97 1.27 -9.53
CA GLY A 60 9.99 1.24 -8.45
C GLY A 60 8.68 0.52 -8.77
N ASN A 61 7.80 0.50 -7.78
CA ASN A 61 6.47 -0.12 -7.86
C ASN A 61 5.38 0.96 -8.00
N PRO A 62 4.61 1.01 -9.11
CA PRO A 62 3.71 2.12 -9.39
C PRO A 62 2.42 2.06 -8.55
N ALA A 63 2.02 3.21 -8.00
CA ALA A 63 0.77 3.36 -7.26
C ALA A 63 0.08 4.70 -7.57
N GLY A 64 -1.25 4.67 -7.51
CA GLY A 64 -2.07 5.89 -7.46
C GLY A 64 -2.24 6.36 -6.02
N VAL A 65 -2.30 7.67 -5.80
CA VAL A 65 -2.57 8.27 -4.49
C VAL A 65 -3.56 9.43 -4.65
N VAL A 66 -4.71 9.33 -3.98
CA VAL A 66 -5.74 10.37 -3.88
C VAL A 66 -5.70 10.93 -2.45
N LEU A 67 -5.02 12.07 -2.30
CA LEU A 67 -4.72 12.70 -0.99
C LEU A 67 -5.94 13.37 -0.31
N ASP A 68 -7.06 13.48 -1.03
CA ASP A 68 -8.37 13.83 -0.51
C ASP A 68 -9.45 13.10 -1.33
N ALA A 69 -9.98 12.02 -0.76
CA ALA A 69 -11.04 11.20 -1.34
C ALA A 69 -12.44 11.56 -0.83
N VAL A 70 -12.61 12.67 -0.11
CA VAL A 70 -13.88 13.01 0.56
C VAL A 70 -15.01 13.21 -0.46
N GLY A 71 -16.01 12.32 -0.35
CA GLY A 71 -17.19 12.28 -1.22
C GLY A 71 -17.12 11.24 -2.34
N LEU A 72 -16.00 10.53 -2.53
CA LEU A 72 -15.95 9.36 -3.42
C LEU A 72 -16.65 8.16 -2.78
N THR A 73 -17.44 7.45 -3.58
CA THR A 73 -18.03 6.15 -3.24
C THR A 73 -17.09 4.99 -3.54
N ASP A 74 -17.33 3.84 -2.92
CA ASP A 74 -16.61 2.58 -3.17
C ASP A 74 -16.57 2.18 -4.67
N ALA A 75 -17.64 2.48 -5.41
CA ALA A 75 -17.72 2.24 -6.85
C ALA A 75 -16.83 3.19 -7.66
N GLU A 76 -16.73 4.46 -7.26
CA GLU A 76 -15.86 5.45 -7.91
C GLU A 76 -14.38 5.19 -7.58
N MET A 77 -14.05 4.81 -6.35
CA MET A 77 -12.69 4.41 -5.98
C MET A 77 -12.22 3.15 -6.73
N LEU A 78 -13.09 2.15 -6.87
CA LEU A 78 -12.81 0.96 -7.67
C LEU A 78 -12.65 1.30 -9.16
N ALA A 79 -13.49 2.19 -9.71
CA ALA A 79 -13.35 2.64 -11.10
C ALA A 79 -12.02 3.38 -11.34
N ILE A 80 -11.66 4.32 -10.48
CA ILE A 80 -10.38 5.05 -10.54
C ILE A 80 -9.19 4.09 -10.47
N ALA A 81 -9.22 3.08 -9.58
CA ALA A 81 -8.16 2.08 -9.49
C ALA A 81 -8.08 1.19 -10.75
N ALA A 82 -9.23 0.86 -11.36
CA ALA A 82 -9.28 0.10 -12.61
C ALA A 82 -8.75 0.91 -13.81
N ASP A 83 -9.12 2.19 -13.92
CA ASP A 83 -8.69 3.10 -15.00
C ASP A 83 -7.19 3.44 -14.92
N LEU A 84 -6.62 3.49 -13.72
CA LEU A 84 -5.17 3.66 -13.52
C LEU A 84 -4.36 2.41 -13.86
N GLY A 85 -4.93 1.21 -13.69
CA GLY A 85 -4.30 -0.06 -14.05
C GLY A 85 -3.04 -0.46 -13.26
N TYR A 86 -2.67 0.30 -12.22
CA TYR A 86 -1.60 -0.05 -11.28
C TYR A 86 -2.04 -1.19 -10.34
N SER A 87 -1.10 -1.79 -9.60
CA SER A 87 -1.38 -2.83 -8.61
C SER A 87 -2.38 -2.37 -7.54
N GLU A 88 -2.11 -1.20 -6.94
CA GLU A 88 -3.02 -0.55 -6.01
C GLU A 88 -3.07 0.98 -6.18
N THR A 89 -4.22 1.55 -5.82
CA THR A 89 -4.45 2.98 -5.62
C THR A 89 -4.91 3.24 -4.19
N ALA A 90 -4.27 4.19 -3.52
CA ALA A 90 -4.59 4.61 -2.16
C ALA A 90 -5.52 5.84 -2.15
N PHE A 91 -6.54 5.81 -1.28
CA PHE A 91 -7.55 6.86 -1.13
C PHE A 91 -7.60 7.31 0.34
N LEU A 92 -7.38 8.61 0.58
CA LEU A 92 -7.22 9.16 1.93
C LEU A 92 -8.42 10.00 2.36
N PHE A 93 -8.81 9.85 3.62
CA PHE A 93 -9.84 10.67 4.27
C PHE A 93 -9.26 11.27 5.55
N PRO A 94 -9.35 12.60 5.78
CA PRO A 94 -8.74 13.24 6.94
C PRO A 94 -9.47 12.92 8.25
N ARG A 95 -8.71 12.50 9.27
CA ARG A 95 -9.17 12.44 10.68
C ARG A 95 -8.62 13.60 11.51
N GLY A 96 -7.40 14.02 11.23
CA GLY A 96 -6.70 15.11 11.91
C GLY A 96 -5.56 15.68 11.07
N ASP A 97 -4.72 16.51 11.68
CA ASP A 97 -3.62 17.24 11.01
C ASP A 97 -2.60 16.32 10.33
N ARG A 98 -2.29 15.17 10.95
CA ARG A 98 -1.36 14.12 10.46
C ARG A 98 -1.91 12.70 10.65
N GLU A 99 -3.23 12.59 10.63
CA GLU A 99 -3.97 11.35 10.86
C GLU A 99 -5.04 11.17 9.78
N HIS A 100 -5.03 10.02 9.09
CA HIS A 100 -5.93 9.74 7.97
C HIS A 100 -6.50 8.33 8.07
N ASP A 101 -7.76 8.14 7.66
CA ASP A 101 -8.19 6.84 7.13
C ASP A 101 -7.58 6.66 5.74
N ILE A 102 -7.19 5.42 5.41
CA ILE A 102 -6.67 5.06 4.09
C ILE A 102 -7.30 3.75 3.60
N ARG A 103 -7.80 3.77 2.38
CA ARG A 103 -8.35 2.60 1.66
C ARG A 103 -7.48 2.30 0.46
N PHE A 104 -7.27 1.03 0.15
CA PHE A 104 -6.46 0.59 -0.99
C PHE A 104 -7.33 -0.21 -1.95
N PHE A 105 -7.40 0.19 -3.22
CA PHE A 105 -8.11 -0.56 -4.25
C PHE A 105 -7.12 -1.06 -5.31
N SER A 106 -7.19 -2.36 -5.58
CA SER A 106 -6.68 -2.93 -6.82
C SER A 106 -7.68 -2.67 -7.97
N PRO A 107 -7.31 -2.90 -9.24
CA PRO A 107 -8.23 -2.84 -10.39
C PRO A 107 -9.47 -3.76 -10.34
N LYS A 108 -9.65 -4.55 -9.27
CA LYS A 108 -10.71 -5.57 -9.15
C LYS A 108 -11.47 -5.53 -7.82
N ALA A 109 -10.82 -5.11 -6.73
CA ALA A 109 -11.39 -5.10 -5.38
C ALA A 109 -10.57 -4.21 -4.42
N GLU A 110 -11.19 -3.80 -3.31
CA GLU A 110 -10.47 -3.25 -2.16
C GLU A 110 -9.56 -4.33 -1.51
N VAL A 111 -8.39 -3.92 -1.03
CA VAL A 111 -7.44 -4.75 -0.27
C VAL A 111 -7.15 -4.10 1.08
N THR A 112 -6.90 -4.92 2.11
CA THR A 112 -6.85 -4.43 3.50
C THR A 112 -5.63 -3.57 3.82
N PHE A 113 -4.54 -3.76 3.08
CA PHE A 113 -3.26 -3.04 3.21
C PHE A 113 -2.42 -3.21 1.93
N CYS A 114 -1.69 -2.17 1.50
CA CYS A 114 -0.59 -2.31 0.54
C CYS A 114 0.63 -1.48 0.96
N GLY A 115 1.79 -2.14 1.10
CA GLY A 115 3.02 -1.51 1.58
C GLY A 115 3.58 -0.44 0.63
N HIS A 116 3.70 -0.72 -0.67
CA HIS A 116 4.29 0.23 -1.61
C HIS A 116 3.37 1.46 -1.84
N ALA A 117 2.05 1.25 -1.89
CA ALA A 117 1.08 2.34 -1.94
C ALA A 117 1.09 3.19 -0.65
N THR A 118 1.38 2.59 0.51
CA THR A 118 1.57 3.34 1.77
C THR A 118 2.85 4.18 1.76
N ILE A 119 3.96 3.69 1.18
CA ILE A 119 5.19 4.47 0.98
C ILE A 119 4.95 5.65 0.02
N ALA A 120 4.32 5.40 -1.12
CA ALA A 120 3.95 6.46 -2.08
C ALA A 120 3.06 7.52 -1.43
N THR A 121 2.07 7.10 -0.64
CA THR A 121 1.19 7.97 0.12
C THR A 121 1.95 8.82 1.13
N ALA A 122 2.78 8.21 1.97
CA ALA A 122 3.50 8.92 3.03
C ALA A 122 4.52 9.92 2.47
N VAL A 123 5.17 9.61 1.35
CA VAL A 123 5.99 10.57 0.61
C VAL A 123 5.14 11.73 0.06
N ALA A 124 4.00 11.45 -0.55
CA ALA A 124 3.11 12.49 -1.08
C ALA A 124 2.47 13.38 0.02
N LEU A 125 2.22 12.83 1.22
CA LEU A 125 1.86 13.59 2.42
C LEU A 125 3.04 14.45 2.91
N ALA A 126 4.26 13.90 2.96
CA ALA A 126 5.45 14.66 3.35
C ALA A 126 5.78 15.80 2.37
N GLU A 127 5.52 15.63 1.06
CA GLU A 127 5.59 16.69 0.04
C GLU A 127 4.56 17.81 0.30
N ARG A 128 3.34 17.48 0.74
CA ARG A 128 2.24 18.42 0.95
C ARG A 128 2.34 19.17 2.29
N ASP A 129 2.56 18.41 3.37
CA ASP A 129 2.37 18.85 4.76
C ASP A 129 3.70 18.94 5.55
N GLY A 130 4.82 18.60 4.90
CA GLY A 130 6.16 18.54 5.48
C GLY A 130 6.46 17.20 6.18
N ALA A 131 7.76 16.85 6.24
CA ALA A 131 8.23 15.60 6.84
C ALA A 131 7.84 15.42 8.33
N GLY A 132 8.07 14.21 8.86
CA GLY A 132 7.70 13.80 10.22
C GLY A 132 6.78 12.58 10.22
N ARG A 133 6.20 12.24 11.38
CA ARG A 133 5.32 11.08 11.51
C ARG A 133 3.89 11.39 11.04
N PHE A 134 3.27 10.41 10.39
CA PHE A 134 1.85 10.32 10.09
C PHE A 134 1.29 9.01 10.68
N GLU A 135 -0.01 8.99 10.99
CA GLU A 135 -0.71 7.79 11.47
C GLU A 135 -1.84 7.43 10.49
N LEU A 136 -1.73 6.28 9.83
CA LEU A 136 -2.62 5.86 8.75
C LEU A 136 -3.51 4.68 9.19
N HIS A 137 -4.82 4.88 9.22
CA HIS A 137 -5.78 3.86 9.64
C HIS A 137 -6.23 3.03 8.44
N THR A 138 -5.74 1.80 8.37
CA THR A 138 -6.04 0.82 7.31
C THR A 138 -7.10 -0.18 7.81
N GLN A 139 -7.67 -1.00 6.92
CA GLN A 139 -8.53 -2.10 7.37
C GLN A 139 -7.76 -3.17 8.17
N ALA A 140 -6.43 -3.28 7.98
CA ALA A 140 -5.55 -4.11 8.79
C ALA A 140 -5.18 -3.48 10.15
N GLY A 141 -5.63 -2.25 10.44
CA GLY A 141 -5.35 -1.49 11.66
C GLY A 141 -4.51 -0.23 11.44
N PRO A 142 -4.10 0.47 12.52
CA PRO A 142 -3.26 1.66 12.44
C PRO A 142 -1.82 1.30 12.03
N VAL A 143 -1.30 2.05 11.06
CA VAL A 143 0.04 1.95 10.51
C VAL A 143 0.75 3.30 10.72
N PRO A 144 1.67 3.41 11.69
CA PRO A 144 2.51 4.59 11.82
C PRO A 144 3.57 4.61 10.71
N VAL A 145 3.75 5.76 10.09
CA VAL A 145 4.78 5.98 9.08
C VAL A 145 5.62 7.20 9.46
N ASP A 146 6.91 6.98 9.69
CA ASP A 146 7.86 8.06 9.88
C ASP A 146 8.35 8.54 8.51
N THR A 147 8.34 9.85 8.25
CA THR A 147 8.87 10.43 7.00
C THR A 147 10.01 11.39 7.28
N GLN A 148 10.98 11.45 6.37
CA GLN A 148 12.16 12.30 6.47
C GLN A 148 12.42 12.99 5.12
N VAL A 149 13.22 14.06 5.15
CA VAL A 149 13.81 14.71 3.97
C VAL A 149 15.30 14.84 4.25
N ASP A 150 16.14 14.43 3.31
CA ASP A 150 17.60 14.57 3.42
C ASP A 150 18.11 15.90 2.86
N ASP A 151 19.42 16.15 2.99
CA ASP A 151 20.09 17.37 2.51
C ASP A 151 19.98 17.58 0.98
N SER A 152 19.56 16.57 0.21
CA SER A 152 19.28 16.68 -1.23
C SER A 152 17.83 17.03 -1.57
N GLY A 153 16.96 17.13 -0.56
CA GLY A 153 15.52 17.34 -0.72
C GLY A 153 14.75 16.05 -1.04
N ARG A 154 15.36 14.86 -0.90
CA ARG A 154 14.68 13.59 -1.18
C ARG A 154 13.83 13.17 0.01
N HIS A 155 12.52 13.04 -0.24
CA HIS A 155 11.56 12.53 0.73
C HIS A 155 11.68 11.00 0.87
N THR A 156 11.72 10.49 2.09
CA THR A 156 11.61 9.06 2.41
C THR A 156 10.49 8.81 3.39
N ALA A 157 9.95 7.59 3.36
CA ALA A 157 8.98 7.07 4.30
C ALA A 157 9.46 5.72 4.85
N THR A 158 9.19 5.45 6.13
CA THR A 158 9.56 4.23 6.83
C THR A 158 8.33 3.56 7.44
N LEU A 159 8.02 2.36 6.97
CA LEU A 159 6.99 1.49 7.54
C LEU A 159 7.59 0.64 8.66
N THR A 160 6.83 0.43 9.74
CA THR A 160 7.18 -0.55 10.78
C THR A 160 6.25 -1.76 10.68
N SER A 161 6.81 -2.95 10.51
CA SER A 161 6.04 -4.17 10.33
C SER A 161 5.25 -4.59 11.58
N VAL A 162 4.33 -5.55 11.42
CA VAL A 162 3.90 -6.43 12.51
C VAL A 162 5.09 -7.27 13.03
N PRO A 163 5.04 -7.83 14.25
CA PRO A 163 6.11 -8.70 14.73
C PRO A 163 6.35 -9.87 13.77
N THR A 164 7.59 -10.02 13.31
CA THR A 164 8.00 -11.05 12.35
C THR A 164 8.19 -12.40 13.03
N SER A 165 8.04 -13.48 12.27
CA SER A 165 8.33 -14.84 12.71
C SER A 165 8.87 -15.69 11.56
N ILE A 166 9.38 -16.88 11.87
CA ILE A 166 9.77 -17.88 10.87
C ILE A 166 9.21 -19.25 11.24
N ARG A 167 8.94 -20.06 10.22
CA ARG A 167 8.64 -21.50 10.32
C ARG A 167 9.47 -22.29 9.31
N GLU A 168 9.68 -23.57 9.58
CA GLU A 168 10.31 -24.46 8.60
C GLU A 168 9.37 -24.71 7.42
N VAL A 169 9.93 -25.00 6.25
CA VAL A 169 9.20 -25.46 5.08
C VAL A 169 9.30 -26.98 5.00
N GLU A 170 8.18 -27.66 4.82
CA GLU A 170 8.14 -29.13 4.72
C GLU A 170 9.01 -29.60 3.52
N PRO A 171 9.83 -30.66 3.65
CA PRO A 171 10.79 -31.03 2.61
C PRO A 171 10.17 -31.24 1.22
N ALA A 172 9.01 -31.89 1.16
CA ALA A 172 8.30 -32.11 -0.10
C ALA A 172 7.68 -30.83 -0.71
N VAL A 173 7.30 -29.87 0.15
CA VAL A 173 6.81 -28.55 -0.28
C VAL A 173 7.96 -27.68 -0.82
N LEU A 174 9.14 -27.79 -0.22
CA LEU A 174 10.37 -27.18 -0.74
C LEU A 174 10.77 -27.79 -2.09
N ASP A 175 10.75 -29.12 -2.23
CA ASP A 175 11.11 -29.79 -3.49
C ASP A 175 10.12 -29.43 -4.63
N GLU A 176 8.82 -29.28 -4.33
CA GLU A 176 7.84 -28.81 -5.30
C GLU A 176 8.05 -27.34 -5.69
N ALA A 177 8.39 -26.46 -4.73
CA ALA A 177 8.73 -25.06 -5.02
C ALA A 177 9.98 -24.96 -5.92
N LEU A 178 11.05 -25.68 -5.60
CA LEU A 178 12.26 -25.73 -6.41
C LEU A 178 11.97 -26.29 -7.81
N ALA A 179 11.16 -27.35 -7.92
CA ALA A 179 10.79 -27.93 -9.20
C ALA A 179 9.89 -27.02 -10.05
N ALA A 180 9.10 -26.12 -9.45
CA ALA A 180 8.36 -25.08 -10.17
C ALA A 180 9.27 -23.94 -10.64
N LEU A 181 10.32 -23.61 -9.87
CA LEU A 181 11.36 -22.63 -10.24
C LEU A 181 12.39 -23.15 -11.27
N GLY A 182 12.38 -24.45 -11.59
CA GLY A 182 13.44 -25.08 -12.39
C GLY A 182 14.78 -25.16 -11.65
N TRP A 183 14.75 -25.17 -10.32
CA TRP A 183 15.90 -25.14 -9.42
C TRP A 183 16.10 -26.48 -8.71
N SER A 184 17.28 -26.63 -8.10
CA SER A 184 17.69 -27.77 -7.28
C SER A 184 18.14 -27.30 -5.90
N ARG A 185 18.32 -28.22 -4.96
CA ARG A 185 18.87 -27.90 -3.63
C ARG A 185 20.33 -27.42 -3.70
N ASP A 186 21.08 -27.81 -4.73
CA ASP A 186 22.48 -27.45 -4.93
C ASP A 186 22.66 -26.02 -5.51
N ASP A 187 21.58 -25.39 -6.00
CA ASP A 187 21.58 -23.98 -6.41
C ASP A 187 21.53 -22.99 -5.23
N LEU A 188 21.15 -23.47 -4.04
CA LEU A 188 20.87 -22.65 -2.86
C LEU A 188 22.15 -22.23 -2.13
N ASP A 189 22.10 -21.13 -1.37
CA ASP A 189 23.16 -20.75 -0.44
C ASP A 189 22.97 -21.52 0.89
N PRO A 190 23.86 -22.47 1.26
CA PRO A 190 23.69 -23.30 2.46
C PRO A 190 23.84 -22.51 3.77
N ALA A 191 24.36 -21.27 3.73
CA ALA A 191 24.40 -20.38 4.89
C ALA A 191 23.11 -19.54 5.06
N LEU A 192 22.16 -19.64 4.14
CA LEU A 192 20.86 -18.96 4.15
C LEU A 192 19.73 -20.01 3.92
N PRO A 193 19.44 -20.86 4.92
CA PRO A 193 18.58 -22.03 4.75
C PRO A 193 17.11 -21.65 4.46
N PRO A 194 16.37 -22.45 3.65
CA PRO A 194 14.96 -22.23 3.37
C PRO A 194 14.08 -22.14 4.62
N ARG A 195 13.23 -21.12 4.65
CA ARG A 195 12.22 -20.86 5.69
C ARG A 195 11.01 -20.18 5.07
N ILE A 196 9.85 -20.35 5.69
CA ILE A 196 8.72 -19.44 5.46
C ILE A 196 8.82 -18.36 6.53
N ALA A 197 8.83 -17.10 6.11
CA ALA A 197 9.01 -15.93 6.97
C ALA A 197 7.78 -15.03 6.90
N PHE A 198 7.38 -14.51 8.06
CA PHE A 198 6.20 -13.67 8.20
C PHE A 198 6.58 -12.20 8.40
N GLY A 199 6.02 -11.31 7.58
CA GLY A 199 6.22 -9.85 7.66
C GLY A 199 4.93 -9.04 7.76
N GLY A 200 3.78 -9.72 7.89
CA GLY A 200 2.43 -9.21 7.61
C GLY A 200 1.68 -10.16 6.69
N ASN A 201 2.41 -10.76 5.76
CA ASN A 201 2.04 -11.96 5.00
C ASN A 201 3.13 -13.03 5.18
N ASP A 202 2.83 -14.27 4.79
CA ASP A 202 3.82 -15.36 4.71
C ASP A 202 4.53 -15.35 3.35
N HIS A 203 5.87 -15.47 3.38
CA HIS A 203 6.75 -15.49 2.20
C HIS A 203 7.71 -16.68 2.31
N LEU A 204 7.85 -17.51 1.26
CA LEU A 204 8.90 -18.54 1.23
C LEU A 204 10.23 -17.90 0.83
N VAL A 205 11.19 -17.86 1.76
CA VAL A 205 12.54 -17.34 1.54
C VAL A 205 13.43 -18.44 0.95
N LEU A 206 14.02 -18.18 -0.22
CA LEU A 206 15.02 -19.04 -0.86
C LEU A 206 16.22 -18.20 -1.30
N ALA A 207 17.40 -18.51 -0.75
CA ALA A 207 18.64 -17.88 -1.17
C ALA A 207 19.38 -18.73 -2.20
N VAL A 208 19.87 -18.14 -3.28
CA VAL A 208 20.72 -18.79 -4.29
C VAL A 208 22.17 -18.40 -4.15
N SER A 209 23.07 -19.29 -4.56
CA SER A 209 24.53 -19.09 -4.43
C SER A 209 25.13 -18.04 -5.39
N THR A 210 24.44 -17.65 -6.48
CA THR A 210 24.97 -16.69 -7.47
C THR A 210 23.95 -15.67 -7.97
N ARG A 211 24.41 -14.46 -8.32
CA ARG A 211 23.58 -13.41 -8.96
C ARG A 211 23.01 -13.89 -10.29
N ASP A 212 23.76 -14.67 -11.06
CA ASP A 212 23.35 -15.23 -12.35
C ASP A 212 22.17 -16.20 -12.21
N LYS A 213 22.12 -16.99 -11.13
CA LYS A 213 20.98 -17.89 -10.86
C LYS A 213 19.70 -17.11 -10.56
N LEU A 214 19.80 -15.98 -9.85
CA LEU A 214 18.69 -15.06 -9.63
C LEU A 214 18.29 -14.31 -10.92
N ALA A 215 19.27 -13.89 -11.72
CA ALA A 215 19.05 -13.24 -13.02
C ALA A 215 18.31 -14.15 -14.01
N ALA A 216 18.65 -15.43 -14.03
CA ALA A 216 18.08 -16.45 -14.91
C ALA A 216 16.75 -17.04 -14.41
N LEU A 217 16.10 -16.43 -13.40
CA LEU A 217 14.77 -16.86 -12.94
C LEU A 217 13.77 -16.87 -14.09
N SER A 218 13.24 -18.07 -14.36
CA SER A 218 12.15 -18.38 -15.25
C SER A 218 11.47 -19.62 -14.68
N TYR A 219 10.16 -19.56 -14.44
CA TYR A 219 9.46 -20.54 -13.61
C TYR A 219 8.06 -20.87 -14.16
N ASP A 220 7.51 -22.00 -13.74
CA ASP A 220 6.17 -22.45 -14.08
C ASP A 220 5.12 -21.65 -13.30
N PHE A 221 4.48 -20.68 -13.98
CA PHE A 221 3.58 -19.70 -13.37
C PHE A 221 2.37 -20.35 -12.68
N ASP A 222 1.67 -21.23 -13.39
CA ASP A 222 0.44 -21.86 -12.89
C ASP A 222 0.76 -22.86 -11.77
N ARG A 223 1.86 -23.61 -11.89
CA ARG A 223 2.30 -24.55 -10.87
C ARG A 223 2.75 -23.84 -9.59
N LEU A 224 3.58 -22.80 -9.70
CA LEU A 224 4.03 -22.04 -8.54
C LEU A 224 2.85 -21.30 -7.89
N GLY A 225 1.96 -20.70 -8.69
CA GLY A 225 0.76 -20.04 -8.18
C GLY A 225 -0.19 -20.97 -7.45
N LYS A 226 -0.38 -22.21 -7.96
CA LYS A 226 -1.13 -23.23 -7.22
C LYS A 226 -0.44 -23.59 -5.90
N LEU A 227 0.88 -23.83 -5.89
CA LEU A 227 1.60 -24.16 -4.65
C LEU A 227 1.47 -23.04 -3.61
N MET A 228 1.68 -21.79 -4.01
CA MET A 228 1.55 -20.62 -3.15
C MET A 228 0.13 -20.49 -2.58
N SER A 229 -0.90 -20.72 -3.40
CA SER A 229 -2.30 -20.72 -2.95
C SER A 229 -2.63 -21.87 -2.00
N ASP A 230 -2.05 -23.06 -2.21
CA ASP A 230 -2.24 -24.23 -1.32
C ASP A 230 -1.51 -24.04 0.03
N GLN A 231 -0.43 -23.24 0.07
CA GLN A 231 0.41 -23.01 1.26
C GLN A 231 0.13 -21.68 1.99
N GLY A 232 -0.66 -20.79 1.39
CA GLY A 232 -0.99 -19.47 1.95
C GLY A 232 0.13 -18.43 1.84
N TRP A 233 0.99 -18.52 0.82
CA TRP A 233 2.10 -17.56 0.61
C TRP A 233 1.69 -16.43 -0.34
N THR A 234 2.14 -15.21 -0.06
CA THR A 234 1.90 -14.06 -0.95
C THR A 234 2.95 -13.94 -2.05
N THR A 235 4.24 -13.94 -1.71
CA THR A 235 5.35 -14.04 -2.67
C THR A 235 6.34 -15.13 -2.25
N LEU A 236 7.21 -15.54 -3.18
CA LEU A 236 8.50 -16.11 -2.80
C LEU A 236 9.49 -14.96 -2.65
N GLN A 237 10.27 -14.93 -1.57
CA GLN A 237 11.37 -13.99 -1.40
C GLN A 237 12.65 -14.67 -1.90
N LEU A 238 12.93 -14.57 -3.19
CA LEU A 238 14.14 -15.13 -3.79
C LEU A 238 15.28 -14.14 -3.64
N VAL A 239 16.42 -14.56 -3.07
CA VAL A 239 17.54 -13.64 -2.76
C VAL A 239 18.90 -14.15 -3.22
N TRP A 240 19.79 -13.23 -3.55
CA TRP A 240 21.24 -13.44 -3.59
C TRP A 240 21.93 -12.42 -2.69
N ARG A 241 22.95 -12.86 -1.95
CA ARG A 241 23.71 -12.03 -1.01
C ARG A 241 25.00 -11.56 -1.67
N GLU A 242 25.07 -10.27 -2.00
CA GLU A 242 26.30 -9.63 -2.51
C GLU A 242 27.31 -9.38 -1.38
N SER A 243 26.81 -8.93 -0.23
CA SER A 243 27.62 -8.68 0.96
C SER A 243 26.80 -8.89 2.25
N PRO A 244 27.40 -8.86 3.45
CA PRO A 244 26.68 -8.97 4.71
C PRO A 244 25.57 -7.92 4.94
N VAL A 245 25.56 -6.83 4.17
CA VAL A 245 24.57 -5.73 4.25
C VAL A 245 23.94 -5.37 2.90
N LEU A 246 24.13 -6.20 1.86
CA LEU A 246 23.61 -5.93 0.51
C LEU A 246 23.10 -7.21 -0.15
N PHE A 247 21.83 -7.19 -0.54
CA PHE A 247 21.11 -8.31 -1.14
C PHE A 247 20.43 -7.86 -2.44
N HIS A 248 20.31 -8.79 -3.39
CA HIS A 248 19.47 -8.67 -4.57
C HIS A 248 18.28 -9.61 -4.40
N ALA A 249 17.09 -9.17 -4.80
CA ALA A 249 15.84 -9.91 -4.63
C ALA A 249 14.99 -9.95 -5.90
N ARG A 250 14.22 -11.02 -6.03
CA ARG A 250 13.11 -11.17 -7.00
C ARG A 250 11.94 -11.84 -6.31
N ASP A 251 10.74 -11.33 -6.55
CA ASP A 251 9.54 -11.77 -5.85
C ASP A 251 8.48 -12.29 -6.82
N PRO A 252 8.45 -13.60 -7.13
CA PRO A 252 7.34 -14.22 -7.82
C PRO A 252 6.02 -13.96 -7.09
N PHE A 253 5.05 -13.37 -7.81
CA PHE A 253 3.73 -13.04 -7.29
C PHE A 253 2.53 -13.60 -8.11
N PRO A 254 2.55 -14.88 -8.59
CA PRO A 254 1.38 -15.46 -9.26
C PRO A 254 0.02 -15.31 -8.56
N PRO A 255 -0.10 -15.34 -7.20
CA PRO A 255 -1.37 -15.07 -6.53
C PRO A 255 -1.95 -13.67 -6.79
N GLY A 256 -1.11 -12.68 -7.11
CA GLY A 256 -1.53 -11.35 -7.56
C GLY A 256 -1.93 -11.28 -9.04
N GLY A 257 -1.69 -12.37 -9.80
CA GLY A 257 -1.93 -12.43 -11.24
C GLY A 257 -0.83 -11.76 -12.09
N VAL A 258 0.34 -11.46 -11.49
CA VAL A 258 1.52 -10.91 -12.17
C VAL A 258 2.73 -11.82 -11.96
N VAL A 259 3.69 -11.80 -12.88
CA VAL A 259 4.87 -12.68 -12.81
C VAL A 259 5.72 -12.36 -11.58
N GLU A 260 6.18 -11.12 -11.46
CA GLU A 260 6.99 -10.68 -10.32
C GLU A 260 6.51 -9.30 -9.85
N ASP A 261 6.70 -9.03 -8.56
CA ASP A 261 6.50 -7.71 -7.97
C ASP A 261 7.82 -6.89 -8.00
N ALA A 262 7.72 -5.60 -8.29
CA ALA A 262 8.89 -4.74 -8.49
C ALA A 262 9.56 -4.32 -7.16
N ALA A 263 8.79 -4.17 -6.07
CA ALA A 263 9.31 -3.84 -4.75
C ALA A 263 8.35 -4.27 -3.63
N THR A 264 8.69 -5.34 -2.91
CA THR A 264 7.79 -6.04 -1.99
C THR A 264 8.15 -5.73 -0.53
N GLY A 265 7.69 -4.59 -0.02
CA GLY A 265 8.01 -4.14 1.34
C GLY A 265 7.65 -5.12 2.47
N ALA A 266 6.63 -5.97 2.28
CA ALA A 266 6.26 -7.03 3.24
C ALA A 266 7.26 -8.20 3.24
N ALA A 267 7.76 -8.59 2.07
CA ALA A 267 8.79 -9.63 1.94
C ALA A 267 10.13 -9.13 2.50
N ALA A 268 10.51 -7.88 2.21
CA ALA A 268 11.69 -7.25 2.79
C ALA A 268 11.66 -7.20 4.33
N ALA A 269 10.49 -6.92 4.92
CA ALA A 269 10.29 -6.99 6.36
C ALA A 269 10.41 -8.44 6.88
N ALA A 270 9.76 -9.41 6.21
CA ALA A 270 9.87 -10.83 6.54
C ALA A 270 11.34 -11.32 6.46
N PHE A 271 12.11 -10.85 5.48
CA PHE A 271 13.52 -11.20 5.29
C PHE A 271 14.42 -10.62 6.39
N GLY A 272 14.19 -9.38 6.82
CA GLY A 272 14.86 -8.81 7.99
C GLY A 272 14.58 -9.60 9.28
N GLY A 273 13.33 -10.05 9.45
CA GLY A 273 12.93 -10.95 10.54
C GLY A 273 13.62 -12.32 10.44
N TYR A 274 13.65 -12.91 9.26
CA TYR A 274 14.33 -14.17 8.96
C TYR A 274 15.83 -14.14 9.31
N LEU A 275 16.54 -13.09 8.89
CA LEU A 275 17.96 -12.92 9.22
C LEU A 275 18.17 -12.77 10.74
N LYS A 276 17.29 -12.03 11.42
CA LYS A 276 17.32 -11.85 12.88
C LYS A 276 17.08 -13.17 13.62
N HIS A 277 15.99 -13.86 13.30
CA HIS A 277 15.55 -15.09 14.00
C HIS A 277 16.49 -16.28 13.81
N LEU A 278 17.25 -16.32 12.72
CA LEU A 278 18.31 -17.32 12.49
C LEU A 278 19.69 -16.91 13.05
N GLY A 279 19.84 -15.70 13.61
CA GLY A 279 21.12 -15.19 14.10
C GLY A 279 22.16 -14.93 12.99
N LEU A 280 21.70 -14.69 11.75
CA LEU A 280 22.54 -14.47 10.56
C LEU A 280 23.06 -13.02 10.47
N ILE A 281 22.53 -12.13 11.30
CA ILE A 281 22.94 -10.73 11.47
C ILE A 281 22.98 -10.39 12.97
N THR A 282 23.73 -9.34 13.33
CA THR A 282 23.80 -8.81 14.70
C THR A 282 23.09 -7.45 14.77
N PRO A 283 21.90 -7.35 15.37
CA PRO A 283 21.23 -6.07 15.61
C PRO A 283 21.95 -5.21 16.68
N PRO A 284 21.82 -3.87 16.66
CA PRO A 284 21.15 -3.07 15.63
C PRO A 284 21.95 -3.07 14.32
N THR A 285 21.26 -3.25 13.20
CA THR A 285 21.88 -3.19 11.86
C THR A 285 20.91 -2.70 10.80
N THR A 286 21.45 -2.20 9.70
CA THR A 286 20.71 -1.80 8.51
C THR A 286 21.34 -2.47 7.30
N PHE A 287 20.53 -3.04 6.43
CA PHE A 287 20.97 -3.63 5.17
C PHE A 287 20.06 -3.19 4.02
N ARG A 288 20.55 -3.31 2.78
CA ARG A 288 19.82 -2.92 1.58
C ARG A 288 19.39 -4.13 0.77
N ILE A 289 18.18 -4.07 0.24
CA ILE A 289 17.67 -4.96 -0.81
C ILE A 289 17.51 -4.16 -2.10
N HIS A 290 18.12 -4.63 -3.17
CA HIS A 290 17.78 -4.25 -4.55
C HIS A 290 16.74 -5.22 -5.09
N GLN A 291 15.65 -4.72 -5.66
CA GLN A 291 14.57 -5.53 -6.25
C GLN A 291 14.15 -4.94 -7.60
N GLY A 292 13.64 -5.79 -8.50
CA GLY A 292 13.11 -5.35 -9.80
C GLY A 292 14.16 -4.95 -10.85
N ASP A 293 15.46 -4.98 -10.53
CA ASP A 293 16.56 -4.71 -11.46
C ASP A 293 16.46 -5.56 -12.74
N ASP A 294 16.26 -6.87 -12.60
CA ASP A 294 16.14 -7.82 -13.72
C ASP A 294 14.81 -7.68 -14.48
N MET A 295 13.81 -7.01 -13.89
CA MET A 295 12.55 -6.62 -14.53
C MET A 295 12.67 -5.29 -15.29
N GLY A 296 13.81 -4.60 -15.21
CA GLY A 296 13.98 -3.23 -15.70
C GLY A 296 13.27 -2.17 -14.84
N ARG A 297 12.80 -2.52 -13.63
CA ARG A 297 12.14 -1.63 -12.67
C ARG A 297 12.96 -1.53 -11.36
N PRO A 298 14.18 -0.95 -11.41
CA PRO A 298 15.10 -0.93 -10.27
C PRO A 298 14.49 -0.23 -9.05
N SER A 299 14.56 -0.91 -7.91
CA SER A 299 13.94 -0.52 -6.65
C SER A 299 14.89 -0.79 -5.49
N VAL A 300 14.86 0.08 -4.49
CA VAL A 300 15.73 0.04 -3.31
C VAL A 300 14.87 0.06 -2.04
N LEU A 301 15.05 -0.95 -1.21
CA LEU A 301 14.44 -1.08 0.11
C LEU A 301 15.54 -1.12 1.16
N ASP A 302 15.58 -0.12 2.03
CA ASP A 302 16.51 -0.07 3.17
C ASP A 302 15.82 -0.66 4.41
N VAL A 303 16.41 -1.71 4.99
CA VAL A 303 15.79 -2.53 6.04
C VAL A 303 16.58 -2.38 7.34
N GLU A 304 15.94 -1.86 8.38
CA GLU A 304 16.52 -1.70 9.71
C GLU A 304 16.01 -2.79 10.67
N VAL A 305 16.93 -3.41 11.39
CA VAL A 305 16.66 -4.49 12.34
C VAL A 305 17.10 -4.05 13.74
N ALA A 306 16.12 -3.85 14.63
CA ALA A 306 16.35 -3.49 16.02
C ALA A 306 16.61 -4.72 16.92
N PRO A 307 17.38 -4.60 18.01
CA PRO A 307 17.66 -5.71 18.91
C PRO A 307 16.45 -6.09 19.78
N ASP A 308 15.66 -5.10 20.20
CA ASP A 308 14.70 -5.16 21.31
C ASP A 308 13.29 -5.62 20.89
N HIS A 309 12.96 -5.58 19.60
CA HIS A 309 11.66 -6.02 19.09
C HIS A 309 11.75 -6.78 17.77
N ASP A 310 10.78 -7.64 17.49
CA ASP A 310 10.74 -8.45 16.26
C ASP A 310 9.99 -7.77 15.10
N ARG A 311 9.59 -6.51 15.29
CA ARG A 311 9.18 -5.64 14.18
C ARG A 311 10.42 -5.18 13.40
N ILE A 312 10.27 -5.03 12.09
CA ILE A 312 11.32 -4.60 11.17
C ILE A 312 10.87 -3.27 10.54
N ARG A 313 11.79 -2.33 10.37
CA ARG A 313 11.50 -1.05 9.69
C ARG A 313 11.98 -1.15 8.24
N VAL A 314 11.12 -0.79 7.29
CA VAL A 314 11.44 -0.79 5.85
C VAL A 314 11.24 0.61 5.30
N THR A 315 12.33 1.19 4.81
CA THR A 315 12.41 2.57 4.32
C THR A 315 12.48 2.60 2.79
N GLY A 316 11.75 3.54 2.19
CA GLY A 316 11.75 3.79 0.75
C GLY A 316 11.54 5.27 0.41
N THR A 317 11.97 5.67 -0.77
CA THR A 317 11.60 6.93 -1.43
C THR A 317 10.40 6.70 -2.35
N ALA A 318 9.75 7.75 -2.84
CA ALA A 318 8.86 7.65 -3.99
C ALA A 318 9.11 8.80 -4.97
N THR A 319 8.73 8.62 -6.23
CA THR A 319 8.93 9.60 -7.31
C THR A 319 7.67 9.71 -8.15
N ARG A 320 7.25 10.94 -8.49
CA ARG A 320 6.09 11.18 -9.36
C ARG A 320 6.34 10.69 -10.78
N ILE A 321 5.35 10.02 -11.36
CA ILE A 321 5.31 9.64 -12.78
C ILE A 321 4.89 10.90 -13.58
N PRO A 322 5.63 11.29 -14.63
CA PRO A 322 5.29 12.43 -15.50
C PRO A 322 3.99 12.25 -16.30
#